data_AF-A0A3D0CB69-F1
#
_entry.id   AF-A0A3D0CB69-F1
#
_cell.length_a   1.000
_cell.length_b   1.000
_cell.length_c   1.000
_cell.angle_alpha   90.00
_cell.angle_beta   90.00
_cell.angle_gamma   90.00
#
_symmetry.space_group_name_H-M   'P 1'
#
loop_
_entity.id
_entity.type
_entity.pdbx_description
1 polymer ?
#
loop_
_entity_poly.entity_id
_entity_poly.type
_entity_poly.pdbx_seq_one_letter_code
_entity_poly.pdbx_strand_id
1 'polypeptide(L)'
;MVLFFSHKTINNGSIMKNSNASKIKVINGTFCIELPEKIVTHMGLTSADVIEFGYSRDVKIWKRENIDISSDIYRKLKGIFKTENNVFQWLNRKQNYLIGKAPISLLNEAKGKEKVLGLIERLERGDFS
;
A
#
# COMPACT_ATOMS: atom_id res chain seq x y z
N MET A 1 5.13 -0.56 -3.56
CA MET A 1 5.83 -1.87 -3.54
C MET A 1 5.70 -2.47 -2.14
N VAL A 2 5.42 -3.78 -2.02
CA VAL A 2 5.11 -4.45 -0.74
C VAL A 2 6.29 -5.35 -0.35
N LEU A 3 6.84 -5.17 0.86
CA LEU A 3 7.74 -6.16 1.44
C LEU A 3 6.94 -7.15 2.28
N PHE A 4 7.23 -8.43 2.10
CA PHE A 4 6.57 -9.53 2.78
C PHE A 4 7.48 -10.09 3.86
N PHE A 5 6.99 -10.13 5.10
CA PHE A 5 7.62 -10.88 6.18
C PHE A 5 6.78 -12.14 6.44
N SER A 6 7.32 -13.29 6.02
CA SER A 6 6.71 -14.60 6.29
C SER A 6 7.49 -15.30 7.40
N HIS A 7 6.79 -15.74 8.45
CA HIS A 7 7.36 -16.59 9.48
C HIS A 7 7.31 -18.04 8.99
N LYS A 8 8.47 -18.63 8.70
CA LYS A 8 8.60 -20.05 8.35
C LYS A 8 9.33 -20.77 9.48
N THR A 9 8.67 -21.70 10.14
CA THR A 9 9.31 -22.67 11.05
C THR A 9 10.17 -23.61 10.20
N ILE A 10 11.48 -23.70 10.48
CA ILE A 10 12.41 -24.55 9.72
C ILE A 10 12.78 -25.76 10.59
N ASN A 11 12.39 -26.96 10.12
CA ASN A 11 12.91 -28.24 10.60
C ASN A 11 14.30 -28.50 9.98
N ASN A 12 15.19 -29.11 10.77
CA ASN A 12 16.61 -29.36 10.49
C ASN A 12 16.93 -29.78 9.04
N GLY A 13 17.44 -28.81 8.28
CA GLY A 13 18.01 -28.92 6.94
C GLY A 13 18.63 -27.57 6.60
N SER A 14 19.71 -27.57 5.82
CA SER A 14 20.56 -26.41 5.47
C SER A 14 19.84 -25.05 5.56
N ILE A 15 20.29 -24.17 6.46
CA ILE A 15 19.65 -22.87 6.74
C ILE A 15 19.73 -22.00 5.49
N MET A 16 18.63 -21.91 4.76
CA MET A 16 18.49 -20.99 3.63
C MET A 16 18.41 -19.56 4.20
N LYS A 17 19.50 -18.80 4.10
CA LYS A 17 19.56 -17.42 4.59
C LYS A 17 18.88 -16.48 3.58
N ASN A 18 17.78 -15.85 3.98
CA ASN A 18 17.19 -14.76 3.20
C ASN A 18 18.09 -13.52 3.31
N SER A 19 18.62 -13.03 2.18
CA SER A 19 19.49 -11.85 2.14
C SER A 19 18.77 -10.54 2.51
N ASN A 20 17.42 -10.56 2.53
CA ASN A 20 16.59 -9.44 2.98
C ASN A 20 16.08 -9.65 4.42
N ALA A 21 16.66 -10.57 5.19
CA ALA A 21 16.28 -10.76 6.59
C ALA A 21 16.56 -9.49 7.41
N SER A 22 15.54 -9.01 8.12
CA SER A 22 15.67 -7.91 9.07
C SER A 22 16.14 -8.42 10.43
N LYS A 23 16.86 -7.57 11.17
CA LYS A 23 17.29 -7.84 12.54
C LYS A 23 16.39 -7.09 13.51
N ILE A 24 16.13 -7.70 14.67
CA ILE A 24 15.52 -7.00 15.79
C ILE A 24 16.61 -6.21 16.52
N LYS A 25 16.36 -4.94 16.80
CA LYS A 25 17.19 -4.08 17.66
C LYS A 25 16.33 -3.53 18.79
N VAL A 26 16.95 -3.25 19.93
CA VAL A 26 16.29 -2.54 21.03
C VAL A 26 16.83 -1.11 21.06
N ILE A 27 15.96 -0.13 20.92
CA ILE A 27 16.29 1.30 20.95
C ILE A 27 15.42 1.94 22.03
N ASN A 28 16.04 2.53 23.05
CA ASN A 28 15.32 3.14 24.18
C ASN A 28 14.26 2.22 24.80
N GLY A 29 14.59 0.93 24.99
CA GLY A 29 13.67 -0.08 25.53
C GLY A 29 12.57 -0.54 24.57
N THR A 30 12.52 0.00 23.35
CA THR A 30 11.53 -0.37 22.32
C THR A 30 12.13 -1.35 21.33
N PHE A 31 11.41 -2.43 21.00
CA PHE A 31 11.80 -3.35 19.94
C PHE A 31 11.54 -2.73 18.56
N CYS A 32 12.59 -2.69 17.74
CA CYS A 32 12.58 -2.15 16.39
C CYS A 32 13.04 -3.22 15.39
N ILE A 33 12.47 -3.19 14.19
CA ILE A 33 12.92 -4.01 13.06
C ILE A 33 13.80 -3.13 12.17
N GLU A 34 15.07 -3.50 12.03
CA GLU A 34 15.99 -2.81 11.12
C GLU A 34 15.73 -3.26 9.67
N LEU A 35 15.36 -2.32 8.81
CA LEU A 35 15.24 -2.56 7.38
C LEU A 35 16.66 -2.70 6.78
N PRO A 36 16.95 -3.77 6.02
CA PRO A 36 18.20 -3.91 5.29
C PRO A 36 18.47 -2.70 4.39
N GLU A 37 19.73 -2.27 4.30
CA GLU A 37 20.13 -1.12 3.48
C GLU A 37 19.67 -1.25 2.02
N LYS A 38 19.77 -2.46 1.45
CA LYS A 38 19.28 -2.75 0.09
C LYS A 38 17.80 -2.39 -0.08
N ILE A 39 16.98 -2.60 0.95
CA ILE A 39 15.57 -2.23 0.95
C ILE A 39 15.41 -0.71 1.05
N VAL A 40 16.14 -0.07 1.98
CA VAL A 40 16.11 1.39 2.17
C VAL A 40 16.45 2.11 0.86
N THR A 41 17.55 1.73 0.22
CA THR A 41 18.02 2.30 -1.05
C THR A 41 17.04 2.01 -2.19
N HIS A 42 16.58 0.75 -2.31
CA HIS A 42 15.66 0.38 -3.38
C HIS A 42 14.30 1.08 -3.27
N MET A 43 13.83 1.34 -2.04
CA MET A 43 12.59 2.08 -1.79
C MET A 43 12.77 3.60 -1.74
N GLY A 44 14.01 4.10 -1.79
CA GLY A 44 14.30 5.52 -1.60
C GLY A 44 13.71 6.08 -0.31
N LEU A 45 13.88 5.36 0.80
CA LEU A 45 13.36 5.78 2.10
C LEU A 45 14.25 6.87 2.70
N THR A 46 13.61 7.86 3.30
CA THR A 46 14.21 8.97 4.03
C THR A 46 13.59 9.06 5.43
N SER A 47 14.21 9.82 6.33
CA SER A 47 13.68 10.04 7.69
C SER A 47 12.33 10.77 7.72
N ALA A 48 11.94 11.44 6.62
CA ALA A 48 10.67 12.13 6.49
C ALA A 48 9.53 11.21 6.02
N ASP A 49 9.84 9.99 5.56
CA ASP A 49 8.83 9.08 5.02
C ASP A 49 8.02 8.41 6.13
N VAL A 50 6.71 8.30 5.89
CA VAL A 50 5.83 7.49 6.74
C VAL A 50 5.72 6.09 6.15
N ILE A 51 6.04 5.08 6.98
CA ILE A 51 5.86 3.67 6.64
C ILE A 51 4.54 3.20 7.23
N GLU A 52 3.69 2.62 6.39
CA GLU A 52 2.44 2.01 6.80
C GLU A 52 2.53 0.49 6.79
N PHE A 53 1.69 -0.13 7.61
CA PHE A 53 1.69 -1.57 7.84
C PHE A 53 0.27 -2.11 7.65
N GLY A 54 0.14 -3.15 6.85
CA GLY A 54 -1.04 -3.99 6.78
C GLY A 54 -0.79 -5.28 7.54
N TYR A 55 -1.72 -5.65 8.41
CA TYR A 55 -1.64 -6.89 9.19
C TYR A 55 -2.73 -7.87 8.76
N SER A 56 -2.32 -9.07 8.35
CA SER A 56 -3.21 -10.20 8.04
C SER A 56 -2.51 -11.52 8.40
N ARG A 57 -2.33 -12.43 7.44
CA ARG A 57 -1.46 -13.61 7.60
C ARG A 57 0.02 -13.22 7.66
N ASP A 58 0.40 -12.20 6.90
CA ASP A 58 1.75 -11.64 6.85
C ASP A 58 1.71 -10.14 7.17
N VAL A 59 2.85 -9.59 7.62
CA VAL A 59 3.04 -8.14 7.71
C VAL A 59 3.47 -7.63 6.34
N LYS A 60 2.71 -6.67 5.82
CA LYS A 60 3.01 -5.95 4.58
C LYS A 60 3.39 -4.53 4.93
N ILE A 61 4.53 -4.07 4.42
CA ILE A 61 4.96 -2.68 4.59
C ILE A 61 5.03 -1.97 3.25
N TRP A 62 4.65 -0.70 3.25
CA TRP A 62 4.79 0.19 2.10
C TRP A 62 5.10 1.62 2.56
N LYS A 63 5.85 2.34 1.73
CA LYS A 63 6.02 3.79 1.86
C LYS A 63 4.67 4.43 1.53
N ARG A 64 4.18 5.29 2.42
CA ARG A 64 2.98 6.10 2.14
C ARG A 64 3.30 7.01 0.97
N GLU A 65 2.59 6.88 -0.13
CA GLU A 65 2.61 7.89 -1.17
C GLU A 65 1.83 9.09 -0.65
N ASN A 66 2.43 10.28 -0.69
CA ASN A 66 1.77 11.52 -0.28
C ASN A 66 0.83 11.97 -1.40
N ILE A 67 -0.24 11.21 -1.61
CA ILE A 67 -1.24 11.46 -2.62
C ILE A 67 -2.36 12.24 -1.95
N ASP A 68 -2.47 13.50 -2.34
CA ASP A 68 -3.55 14.36 -1.89
C ASP A 68 -4.85 13.93 -2.58
N ILE A 69 -5.64 13.13 -1.85
CA ILE A 69 -6.97 12.73 -2.29
C ILE A 69 -7.90 13.88 -1.96
N SER A 70 -8.29 14.65 -2.97
CA SER A 70 -9.26 15.74 -2.79
C SER A 70 -10.50 15.25 -2.05
N SER A 71 -10.97 16.03 -1.07
CA SER A 71 -12.08 15.69 -0.17
C SER A 71 -13.36 15.22 -0.90
N ASP A 72 -13.64 15.75 -2.09
CA ASP A 72 -14.78 15.34 -2.89
C ASP A 72 -14.71 13.89 -3.38
N ILE A 73 -13.54 13.45 -3.85
CA ILE A 73 -13.31 12.07 -4.28
C ILE A 73 -13.46 11.13 -3.08
N TYR A 74 -12.84 11.49 -1.96
CA TYR A 74 -12.93 10.69 -0.74
C TYR A 74 -14.37 10.56 -0.26
N ARG A 75 -15.13 11.66 -0.24
CA ARG A 75 -16.54 11.68 0.18
C ARG A 75 -17.42 10.80 -0.71
N LYS A 76 -17.26 10.88 -2.04
CA LYS A 76 -17.98 10.00 -2.98
C LYS A 76 -17.69 8.53 -2.73
N LEU A 77 -16.41 8.16 -2.63
CA LEU A 77 -15.98 6.80 -2.36
C LEU A 77 -16.49 6.29 -1.00
N LYS A 78 -16.47 7.14 0.03
CA LYS A 78 -17.02 6.80 1.35
C LYS A 78 -18.52 6.53 1.29
N GLY A 79 -19.25 7.29 0.47
CA GLY A 79 -20.67 7.07 0.21
C GLY A 79 -20.96 5.68 -0.39
N ILE A 80 -20.10 5.21 -1.28
CA ILE A 80 -20.22 3.89 -1.95
C ILE A 80 -19.76 2.76 -1.02
N PHE A 81 -18.54 2.84 -0.49
CA PHE A 81 -17.85 1.72 0.17
C PHE A 81 -18.02 1.66 1.69
N LYS A 82 -18.65 2.68 2.29
CA LYS A 82 -19.04 2.83 3.71
C LYS A 82 -17.91 2.90 4.74
N THR A 83 -16.77 2.25 4.51
CA THR A 83 -15.64 2.21 5.46
C THR A 83 -14.37 2.77 4.83
N GLU A 84 -13.47 3.32 5.66
CA GLU A 84 -12.18 3.86 5.19
C GLU A 84 -11.31 2.76 4.59
N ASN A 85 -11.29 1.59 5.23
CA ASN A 85 -10.54 0.45 4.75
C ASN A 85 -10.99 0.02 3.35
N ASN A 86 -12.30 0.00 3.07
CA ASN A 86 -12.78 -0.34 1.73
C ASN A 86 -12.43 0.73 0.69
N VAL A 87 -12.51 2.02 1.05
CA VAL A 87 -12.05 3.12 0.19
C VAL A 87 -10.56 2.98 -0.12
N PHE A 88 -9.75 2.74 0.91
CA PHE A 88 -8.31 2.54 0.79
C PHE A 88 -7.99 1.33 -0.10
N GLN A 89 -8.63 0.18 0.12
CA GLN A 89 -8.44 -1.01 -0.69
C GLN A 89 -8.84 -0.77 -2.15
N TRP A 90 -9.95 -0.07 -2.40
CA TRP A 90 -10.38 0.24 -3.75
C TRP A 90 -9.40 1.17 -4.48
N LEU A 91 -8.94 2.23 -3.81
CA LEU A 91 -7.96 3.18 -4.36
C LEU A 91 -6.62 2.52 -4.73
N ASN A 92 -6.21 1.50 -3.96
CA ASN A 92 -4.96 0.78 -4.16
C ASN A 92 -5.09 -0.46 -5.06
N ARG A 93 -6.32 -0.88 -5.40
CA ARG A 93 -6.56 -2.03 -6.28
C ARG A 93 -6.51 -1.60 -7.75
N LYS A 94 -5.78 -2.36 -8.56
CA LYS A 94 -5.75 -2.18 -10.02
C LYS A 94 -7.15 -2.32 -10.61
N GLN A 95 -7.53 -1.40 -11.49
CA GLN A 95 -8.83 -1.39 -12.16
C GLN A 95 -8.63 -1.65 -13.66
N ASN A 96 -9.39 -2.59 -14.21
CA ASN A 96 -9.33 -2.89 -15.65
C ASN A 96 -9.69 -1.67 -16.50
N TYR A 97 -10.71 -0.91 -16.06
CA TYR A 97 -11.12 0.35 -16.68
C TYR A 97 -9.99 1.39 -16.76
N LEU A 98 -9.02 1.32 -15.85
CA LEU A 98 -7.85 2.19 -15.79
C LEU A 98 -6.61 1.55 -16.40
N ILE A 99 -6.78 0.60 -17.34
CA ILE A 99 -5.70 -0.10 -18.04
C ILE A 99 -4.76 -0.79 -17.03
N GLY A 100 -5.35 -1.40 -16.00
CA GLY A 100 -4.60 -2.12 -14.96
C GLY A 100 -3.84 -1.23 -13.99
N LYS A 101 -4.04 0.10 -14.01
CA LYS A 101 -3.51 1.01 -12.99
C LYS A 101 -4.44 1.09 -11.78
N ALA A 102 -3.87 1.41 -10.62
CA ALA A 102 -4.65 1.69 -9.41
C ALA A 102 -5.16 3.15 -9.44
N PRO A 103 -6.39 3.45 -8.99
CA PRO A 103 -6.92 4.80 -8.99
C PRO A 103 -6.00 5.79 -8.29
N ILE A 104 -5.41 5.41 -7.15
CA ILE A 104 -4.54 6.29 -6.36
C ILE A 104 -3.35 6.80 -7.19
N SER A 105 -2.74 5.93 -8.02
CA SER A 105 -1.59 6.28 -8.87
C SER A 105 -1.91 7.28 -9.98
N LEU A 106 -3.18 7.57 -10.23
CA LEU A 106 -3.64 8.51 -11.27
C LEU A 106 -4.08 9.86 -10.68
N LEU A 107 -4.24 9.98 -9.36
CA LEU A 107 -4.81 11.18 -8.74
C LEU A 107 -3.89 12.41 -8.81
N ASN A 108 -2.60 12.22 -9.04
CA ASN A 108 -1.63 13.31 -9.21
C ASN A 108 -1.65 13.93 -10.61
N GLU A 109 -2.34 13.32 -11.58
CA GLU A 109 -2.45 13.82 -12.95
C GLU A 109 -3.88 14.31 -13.22
N ALA A 110 -4.06 15.50 -13.80
CA ALA A 110 -5.40 16.05 -14.08
C ALA A 110 -6.26 15.08 -14.93
N LYS A 111 -5.69 14.54 -16.01
CA LYS A 111 -6.34 13.52 -16.86
C LYS A 111 -6.60 12.21 -16.10
N GLY A 112 -5.73 11.87 -15.15
CA GLY A 112 -5.90 10.69 -14.31
C GLY A 112 -7.06 10.86 -13.33
N LYS A 113 -7.17 12.04 -12.70
CA LYS A 113 -8.27 12.43 -11.82
C LYS A 113 -9.62 12.37 -12.54
N GLU A 114 -9.72 12.87 -13.76
CA GLU A 114 -10.94 12.78 -14.60
C GLU A 114 -11.37 11.33 -14.82
N LYS A 115 -10.42 10.44 -15.16
CA LYS A 115 -10.72 9.01 -15.35
C LYS A 115 -11.20 8.33 -14.08
N VAL A 116 -10.59 8.67 -12.93
CA VAL A 116 -11.01 8.13 -11.63
C VAL A 116 -12.41 8.62 -11.26
N LEU A 117 -12.72 9.90 -11.49
CA LEU A 117 -14.05 10.46 -11.28
C LEU A 117 -15.10 9.78 -12.18
N GLY A 118 -14.81 9.60 -13.47
CA GLY A 118 -15.69 8.87 -14.38
C GLY A 118 -15.97 7.44 -13.90
N LEU A 119 -14.96 6.74 -13.39
CA LEU A 119 -15.16 5.42 -12.80
C LEU A 119 -16.04 5.46 -11.55
N ILE A 120 -15.87 6.46 -10.69
CA ILE A 120 -16.71 6.65 -9.49
C ILE A 120 -18.17 6.90 -9.89
N GLU A 121 -18.43 7.73 -10.90
CA GLU A 121 -19.79 7.98 -11.40
C GLU A 121 -20.46 6.72 -11.94
N ARG A 122 -19.70 5.85 -12.64
CA ARG A 122 -20.21 4.54 -13.09
C ARG A 122 -20.59 3.65 -11.91
N LEU A 123 -19.75 3.60 -10.88
CA LEU A 123 -20.05 2.87 -9.64
C LEU A 123 -21.29 3.42 -8.93
N GLU A 124 -21.47 4.74 -8.88
CA GLU A 124 -22.68 5.37 -8.31
C GLU A 124 -23.95 4.95 -9.06
N ARG A 125 -23.86 4.71 -10.38
CA ARG A 125 -24.96 4.24 -11.24
C ARG A 125 -25.16 2.73 -11.25
N GLY A 126 -24.27 1.97 -10.60
CA GLY A 126 -24.28 0.50 -10.65
C GLY A 126 -23.83 -0.07 -12.02
N ASP A 127 -23.11 0.70 -12.82
CA ASP A 127 -22.53 0.25 -14.09
C ASP A 127 -21.12 -0.30 -13.87
N PHE A 128 -21.00 -1.63 -13.95
CA PHE A 128 -19.75 -2.37 -13.73
C PHE A 128 -19.11 -2.89 -15.02
N SER A 129 -19.61 -2.45 -16.17
CA SER A 129 -19.33 -3.02 -17.50
C SER A 129 -18.03 -2.52 -18.15
#